data_AF-A0A7V9UEI0-F1
#
_entry.id   AF-A0A7V9UEI0-F1
#
_cell.length_a   1.000
_cell.length_b   1.000
_cell.length_c   1.000
_cell.angle_alpha   90.00
_cell.angle_beta   90.00
_cell.angle_gamma   90.00
#
_symmetry.space_group_name_H-M   'P 1'
#
loop_
_entity.id
_entity.type
_entity.pdbx_description
1 polymer ?
#
loop_
_entity_poly.entity_id
_entity_poly.type
_entity_poly.pdbx_seq_one_letter_code
_entity_poly.pdbx_strand_id
1 'polypeptide(L)'
;MLGQLEGNGKVVISDLEAGVGTLQRMKDEHVDTVLVVVESSTKSIEAARRAAEIGSKVARVIVVANRIGDDEEFEEIRLALGDHEYVRVPDDPAIRRADKDGVAPIDAALDSPGVKAIGDLAKKLSGG
;
A
#
# COMPACT_ATOMS: atom_id res chain seq x y z
N MET A 1 -18.94 -1.56 9.94
CA MET A 1 -18.15 -2.51 10.73
C MET A 1 -17.69 -3.58 9.76
N LEU A 2 -16.38 -3.67 9.50
CA LEU A 2 -15.84 -4.49 8.40
C LEU A 2 -16.22 -5.96 8.54
N GLY A 3 -16.45 -6.43 9.77
CA GLY A 3 -16.93 -7.79 10.08
C GLY A 3 -18.27 -8.19 9.47
N GLN A 4 -19.10 -7.25 9.00
CA GLN A 4 -20.35 -7.58 8.29
C GLN A 4 -20.13 -7.93 6.81
N LEU A 5 -18.94 -7.66 6.27
CA LEU A 5 -18.56 -7.95 4.89
C LEU A 5 -17.75 -9.25 4.76
N GLU A 6 -17.39 -9.86 5.89
CA GLU A 6 -16.67 -11.12 5.97
C GLU A 6 -17.49 -12.27 5.35
N GLY A 7 -16.86 -13.03 4.46
CA GLY A 7 -17.45 -14.20 3.81
C GLY A 7 -16.39 -14.95 3.00
N ASN A 8 -16.56 -16.27 2.87
CA ASN A 8 -15.60 -17.11 2.13
C ASN A 8 -15.35 -16.56 0.72
N GLY A 9 -14.07 -16.38 0.37
CA GLY A 9 -13.62 -15.93 -0.95
C GLY A 9 -13.77 -14.43 -1.22
N LYS A 10 -14.03 -13.60 -0.20
CA LYS A 10 -14.11 -12.14 -0.35
C LYS A 10 -12.86 -11.46 0.20
N VAL A 11 -12.31 -10.51 -0.56
CA VAL A 11 -11.28 -9.58 -0.09
C VAL A 11 -11.95 -8.24 0.20
N VAL A 12 -11.73 -7.69 1.39
CA VAL A 12 -12.23 -6.37 1.77
C VAL A 12 -11.05 -5.42 1.82
N ILE A 13 -11.11 -4.35 1.03
CA ILE A 13 -10.11 -3.28 1.03
C ILE A 13 -10.76 -2.06 1.67
N SER A 14 -10.14 -1.54 2.73
CA SER A 14 -10.54 -0.29 3.35
C SER A 14 -9.49 0.77 3.02
N ASP A 15 -9.88 1.76 2.21
CA ASP A 15 -9.06 2.95 2.00
C ASP A 15 -9.23 3.87 3.21
N LEU A 16 -8.14 4.11 3.92
CA LEU A 16 -8.12 4.91 5.13
C LEU A 16 -7.47 6.24 4.82
N GLU A 17 -8.15 7.33 5.19
CA GLU A 17 -7.56 8.66 5.17
C GLU A 17 -6.20 8.64 5.90
N ALA A 18 -5.26 9.47 5.46
CA ALA A 18 -3.86 9.52 5.91
C ALA A 18 -3.65 9.80 7.41
N GLY A 19 -4.71 9.80 8.22
CA GLY A 19 -4.69 9.88 9.67
C GLY A 19 -4.68 8.52 10.35
N VAL A 20 -3.83 8.38 11.36
CA VAL A 20 -3.71 7.16 12.19
C VAL A 20 -4.90 6.92 13.12
N GLY A 21 -5.84 7.87 13.20
CA GLY A 21 -6.98 7.83 14.12
C GLY A 21 -7.98 6.71 13.84
N THR A 22 -8.06 6.24 12.58
CA THR A 22 -8.90 5.10 12.21
C THR A 22 -8.20 3.78 12.55
N LEU A 23 -6.91 3.65 12.25
CA LEU A 23 -6.10 2.47 12.60
C LEU A 23 -6.11 2.18 14.11
N GLN A 24 -6.06 3.23 14.95
CA GLN A 24 -6.11 3.07 16.40
C GLN A 24 -7.42 2.44 16.92
N ARG A 25 -8.52 2.57 16.16
CA ARG A 25 -9.84 2.02 16.51
C ARG A 25 -10.08 0.61 15.97
N MET A 26 -9.20 0.12 15.09
CA MET A 26 -9.31 -1.19 14.45
C MET A 26 -8.74 -2.35 15.27
N LYS A 27 -8.27 -2.10 16.50
CA LYS A 27 -7.66 -3.12 17.37
C LYS A 27 -8.55 -4.34 17.66
N ASP A 28 -9.86 -4.19 17.49
CA ASP A 28 -10.85 -5.23 17.75
C ASP A 28 -11.49 -5.80 16.46
N GLU A 29 -11.08 -5.35 15.26
CA GLU A 29 -11.53 -5.91 13.97
C GLU A 29 -10.48 -6.89 13.40
N HIS A 30 -10.92 -7.96 12.72
CA HIS A 30 -10.01 -8.92 12.08
C HIS A 30 -9.36 -8.27 10.84
N VAL A 31 -8.17 -7.73 11.01
CA VAL A 31 -7.34 -7.17 9.92
C VAL A 31 -6.16 -8.11 9.68
N ASP A 32 -6.05 -8.66 8.49
CA ASP A 32 -4.94 -9.56 8.13
C ASP A 32 -3.65 -8.80 7.79
N THR A 33 -3.78 -7.65 7.13
CA THR A 33 -2.63 -6.88 6.63
C THR A 33 -2.95 -5.39 6.57
N VAL A 34 -1.99 -4.56 7.01
CA VAL A 34 -1.99 -3.12 6.83
C VAL A 34 -1.00 -2.75 5.73
N LEU A 35 -1.49 -2.11 4.67
CA LEU A 35 -0.66 -1.54 3.61
C LEU A 35 -0.34 -0.09 3.94
N VAL A 36 0.95 0.22 4.09
CA VAL A 36 1.43 1.59 4.32
C VAL A 36 2.02 2.11 3.02
N VAL A 37 1.28 2.99 2.33
CA VAL A 37 1.74 3.59 1.07
C VAL A 37 2.61 4.81 1.37
N VAL A 38 3.80 4.88 0.77
CA VAL A 38 4.80 5.92 1.02
C VAL A 38 5.49 6.37 -0.26
N GLU A 39 5.71 7.68 -0.43
CA GLU A 39 6.57 8.27 -1.46
C GLU A 39 7.88 8.78 -0.83
N SER A 40 8.90 9.12 -1.64
CA SER A 40 10.23 9.57 -1.18
C SER A 40 10.23 10.90 -0.40
N SER A 41 9.12 11.64 -0.39
CA SER A 41 9.06 12.92 0.35
C SER A 41 9.15 12.73 1.87
N THR A 42 9.90 13.62 2.55
CA THR A 42 10.07 13.60 4.01
C THR A 42 8.74 13.56 4.78
N LYS A 43 7.72 14.29 4.29
CA LYS A 43 6.39 14.30 4.92
C LYS A 43 5.71 12.94 4.80
N SER A 44 5.82 12.28 3.65
CA SER A 44 5.26 10.95 3.44
C SER A 44 5.96 9.92 4.30
N ILE A 45 7.30 9.97 4.39
CA ILE A 45 8.09 9.05 5.21
C ILE A 45 7.73 9.20 6.70
N GLU A 46 7.60 10.42 7.22
CA GLU A 46 7.23 10.62 8.62
C GLU A 46 5.81 10.13 8.93
N ALA A 47 4.87 10.31 8.01
CA ALA A 47 3.52 9.76 8.15
C ALA A 47 3.53 8.23 8.11
N ALA A 48 4.26 7.65 7.16
CA ALA A 48 4.43 6.22 7.01
C ALA A 48 5.07 5.58 8.25
N ARG A 49 6.06 6.21 8.86
CA ARG A 49 6.70 5.75 10.10
C ARG A 49 5.68 5.58 11.23
N ARG A 50 4.84 6.60 11.44
CA ARG A 50 3.79 6.57 12.47
C ARG A 50 2.72 5.52 12.16
N ALA A 51 2.33 5.41 10.88
CA ALA A 51 1.36 4.42 10.43
C ALA A 51 1.89 2.99 10.60
N ALA A 52 3.15 2.72 10.25
CA ALA A 52 3.79 1.41 10.41
C ALA A 52 3.94 1.02 11.88
N GLU A 53 4.31 1.95 12.76
CA GLU A 53 4.40 1.69 14.20
C GLU A 53 3.04 1.30 14.82
N ILE A 54 1.96 1.97 14.40
CA ILE A 54 0.61 1.66 14.87
C ILE A 54 0.09 0.38 14.21
N GLY A 55 0.26 0.26 12.90
CA GLY A 55 -0.19 -0.90 12.10
C GLY A 55 0.45 -2.20 12.56
N SER A 56 1.73 -2.18 12.96
CA SER A 56 2.43 -3.37 13.46
C SER A 56 1.86 -3.90 14.78
N LYS A 57 1.10 -3.08 15.52
CA LYS A 57 0.38 -3.49 16.74
C LYS A 57 -1.00 -4.08 16.43
N VAL A 58 -1.44 -3.99 15.18
CA VAL A 58 -2.77 -4.43 14.70
C VAL A 58 -2.63 -5.69 13.83
N ALA A 59 -1.75 -5.67 12.83
CA ALA A 59 -1.60 -6.76 11.86
C ALA A 59 -0.20 -6.75 11.21
N ARG A 60 0.01 -7.66 10.26
CA ARG A 60 1.21 -7.63 9.39
C ARG A 60 1.25 -6.31 8.61
N VAL A 61 2.40 -5.64 8.61
CA VAL A 61 2.61 -4.42 7.80
C VAL A 61 3.39 -4.73 6.54
N ILE A 62 2.92 -4.19 5.41
CA ILE A 62 3.66 -4.14 4.15
C ILE A 62 3.76 -2.68 3.74
N VAL A 63 4.97 -2.22 3.50
CA VAL A 63 5.25 -0.88 3.00
C VAL A 63 5.22 -0.91 1.48
N VAL A 64 4.34 -0.12 0.88
CA VAL A 64 4.25 0.08 -0.57
C VAL A 64 4.97 1.39 -0.89
N ALA A 65 6.24 1.29 -1.27
CA ALA A 65 7.04 2.41 -1.75
C ALA A 65 6.57 2.77 -3.16
N ASN A 66 5.79 3.84 -3.26
CA ASN A 66 5.05 4.25 -4.44
C ASN A 66 5.75 5.39 -5.19
N ARG A 67 5.58 5.41 -6.52
CA ARG A 67 6.17 6.41 -7.44
C ARG A 67 7.68 6.55 -7.30
N ILE A 68 8.38 5.42 -7.16
CA ILE A 68 9.81 5.39 -6.95
C ILE A 68 10.54 5.55 -8.29
N GLY A 69 11.33 6.60 -8.42
CA GLY A 69 12.08 6.93 -9.64
C GLY A 69 13.37 6.12 -9.79
N ASP A 70 14.07 5.85 -8.70
CA ASP A 70 15.37 5.19 -8.70
C ASP A 70 15.61 4.35 -7.44
N ASP A 71 16.79 3.73 -7.36
CA ASP A 71 17.15 2.83 -6.25
C ASP A 71 17.52 3.63 -4.99
N GLU A 72 18.03 4.86 -5.13
CA GLU A 72 18.39 5.72 -4.01
C GLU A 72 17.14 6.10 -3.21
N GLU A 73 16.08 6.53 -3.90
CA GLU A 73 14.78 6.82 -3.26
C GLU A 73 14.20 5.60 -2.53
N PHE A 74 14.36 4.39 -3.10
CA PHE A 74 13.88 3.17 -2.45
C PHE A 74 14.66 2.87 -1.17
N GLU A 75 15.99 2.98 -1.21
CA GLU A 75 16.84 2.73 -0.05
C GLU A 75 16.65 3.77 1.04
N GLU A 76 16.41 5.05 0.71
CA GLU A 76 16.05 6.07 1.70
C GLU A 76 14.80 5.69 2.50
N ILE A 77 13.75 5.18 1.83
CA ILE A 77 12.53 4.70 2.48
C ILE A 77 12.83 3.49 3.38
N ARG A 78 13.62 2.52 2.90
CA ARG A 78 13.99 1.32 3.68
C ARG A 78 14.78 1.69 4.93
N LEU A 79 15.75 2.60 4.82
CA LEU A 79 16.54 3.08 5.94
C LEU A 79 15.68 3.82 6.97
N ALA A 80 14.71 4.63 6.51
CA ALA A 80 13.85 5.41 7.39
C ALA A 80 12.79 4.58 8.13
N LEU A 81 12.28 3.51 7.50
CA LEU A 81 11.18 2.70 8.04
C LEU A 81 11.64 1.38 8.67
N GLY A 82 12.87 0.92 8.39
CA GLY A 82 13.47 -0.24 9.06
C GLY A 82 12.98 -1.58 8.52
N ASP A 83 12.85 -2.57 9.40
CA ASP A 83 12.55 -3.95 9.00
C ASP A 83 11.05 -4.16 8.79
N HIS A 84 10.64 -4.09 7.53
CA HIS A 84 9.29 -4.38 7.06
C HIS A 84 9.34 -5.15 5.74
N GLU A 85 8.20 -5.72 5.34
CA GLU A 85 8.04 -6.17 3.96
C GLU A 85 7.86 -4.95 3.06
N TYR A 86 8.58 -4.91 1.93
CA TYR A 86 8.50 -3.79 0.99
C TYR A 86 8.06 -4.25 -0.39
N VAL A 87 7.17 -3.47 -1.00
CA VAL A 87 6.83 -3.54 -2.42
C VAL A 87 7.21 -2.22 -3.05
N ARG A 88 8.02 -2.27 -4.11
CA ARG A 88 8.38 -1.10 -4.91
C ARG A 88 7.42 -0.97 -6.08
N VAL A 89 6.77 0.18 -6.20
CA VAL A 89 5.99 0.57 -7.36
C VAL A 89 6.73 1.72 -8.04
N PRO A 90 7.28 1.52 -9.25
CA PRO A 90 8.05 2.54 -9.94
C PRO A 90 7.18 3.76 -10.30
N ASP A 91 7.82 4.90 -10.52
CA ASP A 91 7.14 6.05 -11.14
C ASP A 91 6.72 5.69 -12.57
N ASP A 92 5.42 5.45 -12.76
CA ASP A 92 4.88 4.92 -14.00
C ASP A 92 3.97 5.95 -14.70
N PRO A 93 4.41 6.54 -15.83
CA PRO A 93 3.60 7.48 -16.59
C PRO A 93 2.28 6.89 -17.10
N ALA A 94 2.20 5.57 -17.32
CA ALA A 94 0.98 4.93 -17.79
C ALA A 94 -0.13 4.95 -16.73
N ILE A 95 0.24 4.75 -15.45
CA ILE A 95 -0.68 4.91 -14.32
C ILE A 95 -1.21 6.35 -14.25
N ARG A 96 -0.32 7.35 -14.34
CA ARG A 96 -0.73 8.77 -14.33
C ARG A 96 -1.64 9.13 -15.51
N ARG A 97 -1.39 8.54 -16.67
CA ARG A 97 -2.20 8.79 -17.87
C ARG A 97 -3.59 8.19 -17.71
N ALA A 98 -3.68 6.94 -17.26
CA ALA A 98 -4.95 6.26 -17.00
C ALA A 98 -5.80 7.04 -15.98
N ASP A 99 -5.19 7.49 -14.88
CA ASP A 99 -5.83 8.34 -13.87
C ASP A 99 -6.41 9.63 -14.47
N LYS A 100 -5.62 10.36 -15.28
CA LYS A 100 -6.08 11.56 -15.99
C LYS A 100 -7.23 11.31 -16.96
N ASP A 101 -7.24 10.14 -17.59
CA ASP A 101 -8.28 9.76 -18.55
C ASP A 101 -9.52 9.14 -17.85
N GLY A 102 -9.51 9.00 -16.51
CA GLY A 102 -10.60 8.45 -15.71
C GLY A 102 -10.79 6.94 -15.87
N VAL A 103 -9.74 6.22 -16.29
CA VAL A 103 -9.75 4.77 -16.53
C VAL A 103 -8.85 4.09 -15.49
N ALA A 104 -9.25 2.91 -15.01
CA ALA A 104 -8.41 2.17 -14.09
C ALA A 104 -7.08 1.77 -14.80
N PRO A 105 -5.91 1.92 -14.16
CA PRO A 105 -4.64 1.58 -14.77
C PRO A 105 -4.53 0.13 -15.27
N ILE A 106 -5.21 -0.81 -14.59
CA ILE A 106 -5.24 -2.23 -15.00
C ILE A 106 -5.96 -2.44 -16.35
N ASP A 107 -6.93 -1.60 -16.68
CA ASP A 107 -7.69 -1.69 -17.93
C ASP A 107 -6.96 -0.98 -19.08
N ALA A 108 -6.18 0.06 -18.77
CA ALA A 108 -5.48 0.88 -19.77
C ALA A 108 -4.05 0.42 -20.05
N ALA A 109 -3.38 -0.17 -19.06
CA ALA A 109 -1.94 -0.41 -19.09
C ALA A 109 -1.53 -1.65 -18.27
N LEU A 110 -2.22 -2.77 -18.49
CA LEU A 110 -2.00 -4.04 -17.78
C LEU A 110 -0.53 -4.47 -17.69
N ASP A 111 0.24 -4.19 -18.76
CA ASP A 111 1.64 -4.59 -18.87
C ASP A 111 2.64 -3.60 -18.28
N SER A 112 2.19 -2.44 -17.79
CA SER A 112 3.10 -1.41 -17.28
C SER A 112 3.78 -1.86 -15.98
N PRO A 113 5.03 -1.43 -15.71
CA PRO A 113 5.78 -1.88 -14.53
C PRO A 113 5.06 -1.63 -13.20
N GLY A 114 4.43 -0.47 -13.05
CA GLY A 114 3.68 -0.13 -11.84
C GLY A 114 2.43 -0.99 -11.66
N VAL A 115 1.67 -1.23 -12.73
CA VAL A 115 0.47 -2.06 -12.70
C VAL A 115 0.82 -3.52 -12.38
N LYS A 116 1.91 -4.03 -12.96
CA LYS A 116 2.43 -5.37 -12.64
C LYS A 116 2.82 -5.51 -11.18
N ALA A 117 3.56 -4.54 -10.63
CA ALA A 117 3.96 -4.56 -9.21
C ALA A 117 2.75 -4.60 -8.26
N ILE A 118 1.72 -3.79 -8.52
CA ILE A 118 0.47 -3.80 -7.75
C ILE A 118 -0.29 -5.12 -7.94
N GLY A 119 -0.36 -5.62 -9.18
CA GLY A 119 -1.02 -6.89 -9.50
C GLY A 119 -0.36 -8.09 -8.81
N ASP A 120 0.96 -8.13 -8.72
CA ASP A 120 1.69 -9.20 -8.05
C ASP A 120 1.52 -9.13 -6.52
N LEU A 121 1.47 -7.92 -5.94
CA LEU A 121 1.07 -7.74 -4.54
C LEU A 121 -0.36 -8.26 -4.30
N ALA A 122 -1.32 -7.93 -5.18
CA ALA A 122 -2.70 -8.39 -5.05
C ALA A 122 -2.80 -9.93 -5.10
N LYS A 123 -2.08 -10.59 -6.01
CA LYS A 123 -2.01 -12.08 -6.06
C LYS A 123 -1.41 -12.67 -4.78
N LYS A 124 -0.35 -12.05 -4.25
CA LYS A 124 0.28 -12.48 -2.99
C LYS A 124 -0.68 -12.39 -1.80
N LEU A 125 -1.50 -11.34 -1.74
CA LEU A 125 -2.44 -11.12 -0.63
C LEU A 125 -3.71 -11.96 -0.73
N SER A 126 -4.19 -12.26 -1.93
CA SER A 126 -5.39 -13.06 -2.16
C SER A 126 -5.17 -14.57 -2.02
N GLY A 127 -3.95 -14.99 -1.70
CA GLY A 127 -3.65 -16.38 -1.33
C GLY A 127 -3.56 -17.36 -2.49
N GLY A 128 -3.09 -16.91 -3.67
CA GLY A 128 -2.63 -17.73 -4.80
C GLY A 128 -3.39 -19.03 -5.09
#